data_AF-A0A959H3T9-F1
#
_entry.id   AF-A0A959H3T9-F1
#
_cell.length_a   1.000
_cell.length_b   1.000
_cell.length_c   1.000
_cell.angle_alpha   90.00
_cell.angle_beta   90.00
_cell.angle_gamma   90.00
#
_symmetry.space_group_name_H-M   'P 1'
#
loop_
_entity.id
_entity.type
_entity.pdbx_description
1 polymer ?
#
loop_
_entity_poly.entity_id
_entity_poly.type
_entity_poly.pdbx_seq_one_letter_code
_entity_poly.pdbx_strand_id
1 'polypeptide(L)'
;MPLNTLLALAMSCTLCLGAHAQNSSRYLRSMQQEGYTLYFIKPVPFKAEGAKARLVPDFTFQHGDAAPEVVDLRFSLSSQAPVREMASLSFHADGKLLGQASGAELLFLEQAKGCWHARFSTQLPYPALLAMLRAGEGLEARFEGQGVTLSFPAGKKWRKASAVVREILMAEVGEK
;
A
#
# COMPACT_ATOMS: atom_id res chain seq x y z
N MET A 1 -24.54 -14.97 -46.94
CA MET A 1 -23.56 -15.09 -45.83
C MET A 1 -24.30 -14.75 -44.54
N PRO A 2 -24.41 -15.68 -43.57
CA PRO A 2 -25.44 -15.56 -42.55
C PRO A 2 -25.03 -14.60 -41.43
N LEU A 3 -25.94 -13.69 -41.11
CA LEU A 3 -25.92 -12.68 -40.04
C LEU A 3 -25.65 -13.24 -38.62
N ASN A 4 -25.63 -14.56 -38.47
CA ASN A 4 -25.47 -15.28 -37.21
C ASN A 4 -24.02 -15.41 -36.72
N THR A 5 -23.02 -15.01 -37.50
CA THR A 5 -21.60 -15.07 -37.07
C THR A 5 -21.13 -13.82 -36.32
N LEU A 6 -21.83 -12.69 -36.44
CA LEU A 6 -21.45 -11.45 -35.73
C LEU A 6 -21.85 -11.45 -34.24
N LEU A 7 -22.90 -12.19 -33.88
CA LEU A 7 -23.42 -12.21 -32.50
C LEU A 7 -22.55 -13.02 -31.53
N ALA A 8 -21.81 -14.01 -32.04
CA ALA A 8 -20.93 -14.85 -31.23
C ALA A 8 -19.61 -14.13 -30.84
N LEU A 9 -19.17 -13.14 -31.63
CA LEU A 9 -17.94 -12.39 -31.35
C LEU A 9 -18.16 -11.34 -30.25
N ALA A 10 -19.36 -10.78 -30.15
CA ALA A 10 -19.69 -9.76 -29.14
C ALA A 10 -19.84 -10.33 -27.71
N MET A 11 -20.25 -11.60 -27.57
CA MET A 11 -20.40 -12.24 -26.24
C MET A 11 -19.09 -12.76 -25.64
N SER A 12 -18.01 -12.86 -26.42
CA SER A 12 -16.71 -13.31 -25.90
C SER A 12 -15.91 -12.19 -25.22
N CYS A 13 -16.13 -10.92 -25.61
CA CYS A 13 -15.43 -9.77 -25.02
C CYS A 13 -15.93 -9.36 -23.62
N THR A 14 -17.15 -9.72 -23.22
CA THR A 14 -17.74 -9.27 -21.95
C THR A 14 -17.37 -10.15 -20.76
N LEU A 15 -16.91 -11.38 -20.98
CA LEU A 15 -16.59 -12.33 -19.89
C LEU A 15 -15.17 -12.19 -19.34
N CYS A 16 -14.24 -11.57 -20.07
CA CYS A 16 -12.86 -11.39 -19.59
C CYS A 16 -12.71 -10.23 -18.60
N LEU A 17 -13.62 -9.25 -18.60
CA LEU A 17 -13.56 -8.08 -17.72
C LEU A 17 -13.96 -8.41 -16.26
N GLY A 18 -14.84 -9.40 -16.05
CA GLY A 18 -15.33 -9.75 -14.72
C GLY A 18 -14.32 -10.49 -13.84
N ALA A 19 -13.45 -11.31 -14.44
CA ALA A 19 -12.48 -12.12 -13.70
C ALA A 19 -11.32 -11.30 -13.08
N HIS A 20 -10.94 -10.19 -13.73
CA HIS A 20 -9.90 -9.29 -13.19
C HIS A 20 -10.43 -8.38 -12.07
N ALA A 21 -11.67 -7.90 -12.17
CA ALA A 21 -12.30 -7.04 -11.15
C ALA A 21 -12.49 -7.73 -9.78
N GLN A 22 -12.65 -9.07 -9.78
CA GLN A 22 -12.90 -9.81 -8.54
C GLN A 22 -11.65 -9.95 -7.65
N ASN A 23 -10.45 -9.88 -8.23
CA ASN A 23 -9.18 -10.04 -7.49
C ASN A 23 -8.55 -8.70 -7.07
N SER A 24 -8.83 -7.59 -7.77
CA SER A 24 -8.27 -6.26 -7.49
C SER A 24 -8.78 -5.66 -6.18
N SER A 25 -10.07 -5.84 -5.88
CA SER A 25 -10.72 -5.36 -4.64
C SER A 25 -10.06 -5.87 -3.35
N ARG A 26 -9.23 -6.93 -3.44
CA ARG A 26 -8.44 -7.47 -2.35
C ARG A 26 -7.27 -6.56 -1.92
N TYR A 27 -6.77 -5.73 -2.83
CA TYR A 27 -5.57 -4.92 -2.61
C TYR A 27 -5.84 -3.43 -2.68
N LEU A 28 -6.83 -3.02 -3.49
CA LEU A 28 -7.20 -1.62 -3.69
C LEU A 28 -8.71 -1.47 -3.56
N ARG A 29 -9.17 -0.36 -2.98
CA ARG A 29 -10.54 0.11 -3.08
C ARG A 29 -10.52 1.53 -3.61
N SER A 30 -11.31 1.82 -4.64
CA SER A 30 -11.57 3.17 -5.11
C SER A 30 -12.99 3.58 -4.74
N MET A 31 -13.20 4.87 -4.54
CA MET A 31 -14.51 5.47 -4.31
C MET A 31 -14.58 6.80 -5.04
N GLN A 32 -15.53 6.93 -5.96
CA GLN A 32 -15.78 8.20 -6.65
C GLN A 32 -16.41 9.21 -5.69
N GLN A 33 -15.95 10.45 -5.76
CA GLN A 33 -16.46 11.61 -5.04
C GLN A 33 -16.62 12.75 -6.05
N GLU A 34 -17.31 13.82 -5.66
CA GLU A 34 -17.44 15.00 -6.53
C GLU A 34 -16.06 15.63 -6.79
N GLY A 35 -15.57 15.51 -8.03
CA GLY A 35 -14.31 16.09 -8.50
C GLY A 35 -13.05 15.27 -8.23
N TYR A 36 -13.12 14.10 -7.59
CA TYR A 36 -11.97 13.23 -7.38
C TYR A 36 -12.35 11.77 -7.08
N THR A 37 -11.37 10.88 -7.26
CA THR A 37 -11.43 9.47 -6.81
C THR A 37 -10.58 9.31 -5.56
N LEU A 38 -11.15 8.74 -4.50
CA LEU A 38 -10.39 8.32 -3.31
C LEU A 38 -9.88 6.90 -3.53
N TYR A 39 -8.56 6.71 -3.40
CA TYR A 39 -7.91 5.40 -3.47
C TYR A 39 -7.45 4.96 -2.08
N PHE A 40 -7.73 3.71 -1.74
CA PHE A 40 -7.28 3.05 -0.51
C PHE A 40 -6.57 1.74 -0.82
N ILE A 41 -5.24 1.73 -0.66
CA ILE A 41 -4.41 0.53 -0.75
C ILE A 41 -4.50 -0.20 0.60
N LYS A 42 -5.04 -1.41 0.57
CA LYS A 42 -5.34 -2.17 1.79
C LYS A 42 -4.07 -2.59 2.54
N PRO A 43 -4.16 -2.83 3.85
CA PRO A 43 -3.00 -3.13 4.67
C PRO A 43 -2.26 -4.41 4.25
N VAL A 44 -0.94 -4.32 4.03
CA VAL A 44 -0.09 -5.47 3.65
C VAL A 44 1.03 -5.65 4.67
N PRO A 45 1.17 -6.84 5.28
CA PRO A 45 2.13 -7.01 6.37
C PRO A 45 3.56 -7.26 5.92
N PHE A 46 4.48 -6.54 6.55
CA PHE A 46 5.92 -6.77 6.50
C PHE A 46 6.34 -7.37 7.85
N LYS A 47 7.23 -8.36 7.83
CA LYS A 47 7.69 -9.05 9.03
C LYS A 47 9.13 -8.66 9.30
N ALA A 48 9.45 -8.38 10.56
CA ALA A 48 10.83 -8.12 10.90
C ALA A 48 11.66 -9.40 10.79
N GLU A 49 12.91 -9.26 10.36
CA GLU A 49 13.88 -10.33 10.49
C GLU A 49 14.31 -10.48 11.96
N GLY A 50 14.37 -11.71 12.46
CA GLY A 50 14.87 -12.01 13.81
C GLY A 50 14.00 -11.54 14.99
N ALA A 51 13.01 -10.68 14.78
CA ALA A 51 12.13 -10.15 15.84
C ALA A 51 10.68 -10.62 15.67
N LYS A 52 9.96 -10.77 16.80
CA LYS A 52 8.50 -10.93 16.80
C LYS A 52 7.77 -9.59 16.54
N ALA A 53 8.29 -8.80 15.59
CA ALA A 53 7.72 -7.53 15.22
C ALA A 53 7.10 -7.59 13.82
N ARG A 54 6.05 -6.81 13.62
CA ARG A 54 5.33 -6.74 12.35
C ARG A 54 4.90 -5.31 12.07
N LEU A 55 5.18 -4.85 10.85
CA LEU A 55 4.70 -3.59 10.31
C LEU A 55 3.57 -3.86 9.33
N VAL A 56 2.48 -3.11 9.38
CA VAL A 56 1.35 -3.27 8.43
C VAL A 56 0.94 -1.89 7.92
N PRO A 57 1.57 -1.39 6.84
CA PRO A 57 1.18 -0.13 6.20
C PRO A 57 -0.05 -0.28 5.31
N ASP A 58 -0.82 0.80 5.23
CA ASP A 58 -1.87 1.09 4.26
C ASP A 58 -1.81 2.55 3.84
N PHE A 59 -2.37 2.84 2.67
CA PHE A 59 -2.20 4.12 2.00
C PHE A 59 -3.54 4.66 1.52
N THR A 60 -3.76 5.96 1.69
CA THR A 60 -4.91 6.66 1.15
C THR A 60 -4.44 7.89 0.38
N PHE A 61 -5.01 8.13 -0.79
CA PHE A 61 -4.77 9.35 -1.55
C PHE A 61 -5.97 9.69 -2.43
N GLN A 62 -6.06 10.96 -2.80
CA GLN A 62 -7.11 11.50 -3.65
C GLN A 62 -6.52 11.83 -5.02
N HIS A 63 -7.23 11.46 -6.09
CA HIS A 63 -6.83 11.76 -7.46
C HIS A 63 -7.99 12.44 -8.19
N GLY A 64 -7.79 13.69 -8.60
CA GLY A 64 -8.72 14.46 -9.43
C GLY A 64 -8.04 14.79 -10.76
N ASP A 65 -8.16 16.04 -11.22
CA ASP A 65 -7.53 16.49 -12.47
C ASP A 65 -5.99 16.56 -12.38
N ALA A 66 -5.45 16.70 -11.17
CA ALA A 66 -4.01 16.72 -10.91
C ALA A 66 -3.55 15.43 -10.22
N ALA A 67 -2.28 15.09 -10.46
CA ALA A 67 -1.63 14.01 -9.71
C ALA A 67 -1.61 14.35 -8.21
N PRO A 68 -1.79 13.35 -7.32
CA PRO A 68 -1.71 13.59 -5.90
C PRO A 68 -0.29 14.05 -5.53
N GLU A 69 -0.17 15.03 -4.65
CA GLU A 69 1.14 15.44 -4.12
C GLU A 69 1.55 14.57 -2.92
N VAL A 70 0.57 14.21 -2.08
CA VAL A 70 0.75 13.52 -0.81
C VAL A 70 -0.12 12.28 -0.72
N VAL A 71 0.35 11.33 0.09
CA VAL A 71 -0.33 10.10 0.47
C VAL A 71 -0.41 10.05 1.98
N ASP A 72 -1.62 9.83 2.50
CA ASP A 72 -1.79 9.47 3.90
C ASP A 72 -1.28 8.04 4.10
N LEU A 73 -0.21 7.91 4.88
CA LEU A 73 0.33 6.64 5.33
C LEU A 73 -0.19 6.37 6.73
N ARG A 74 -0.88 5.25 6.90
CA ARG A 74 -1.18 4.71 8.22
C ARG A 74 -0.52 3.36 8.36
N PHE A 75 -0.03 3.05 9.55
CA PHE A 75 0.58 1.75 9.77
C PHE A 75 0.41 1.27 11.19
N SER A 76 0.29 -0.06 11.33
CA SER A 76 0.31 -0.73 12.62
C SER A 76 1.70 -1.34 12.85
N LEU A 77 2.30 -1.04 14.00
CA LEU A 77 3.51 -1.68 14.49
C LEU A 77 3.14 -2.61 15.66
N SER A 78 3.38 -3.90 15.48
CA SER A 78 3.27 -4.89 16.56
C SER A 78 4.66 -5.19 17.11
N SER A 79 4.83 -5.13 18.43
CA SER A 79 6.12 -5.39 19.09
C SER A 79 5.94 -5.87 20.54
N GLN A 80 7.04 -6.28 21.20
CA GLN A 80 7.00 -6.77 22.58
C GLN A 80 6.96 -5.67 23.64
N ALA A 81 7.42 -4.47 23.29
CA ALA A 81 7.41 -3.29 24.15
C ALA A 81 6.45 -2.23 23.59
N PRO A 82 5.84 -1.37 24.42
CA PRO A 82 5.02 -0.30 23.90
C PRO A 82 5.87 0.70 23.14
N VAL A 83 5.46 1.05 21.92
CA VAL A 83 6.10 2.10 21.12
C VAL A 83 5.11 3.25 21.01
N ARG A 84 5.43 4.38 21.65
CA ARG A 84 4.52 5.55 21.72
C ARG A 84 4.85 6.62 20.71
N GLU A 85 6.09 6.64 20.24
CA GLU A 85 6.60 7.67 19.34
C GLU A 85 7.37 7.02 18.19
N MET A 86 7.27 7.66 17.02
CA MET A 86 8.06 7.34 15.85
C MET A 86 8.95 8.54 15.55
N ALA A 87 10.26 8.32 15.50
CA ALA A 87 11.20 9.31 14.97
C ALA A 87 11.10 9.32 13.43
N SER A 88 11.22 8.14 12.81
CA SER A 88 11.06 8.01 11.36
C SER A 88 10.56 6.64 10.91
N LEU A 89 9.94 6.61 9.74
CA LEU A 89 9.69 5.40 8.97
C LEU A 89 10.18 5.64 7.54
N SER A 90 11.23 4.93 7.16
CA SER A 90 11.84 5.05 5.83
C SER A 90 11.65 3.78 5.01
N PHE A 91 11.58 3.94 3.69
CA PHE A 91 11.39 2.87 2.74
C PHE A 91 12.56 2.82 1.77
N HIS A 92 13.14 1.64 1.62
CA HIS A 92 14.35 1.43 0.84
C HIS A 92 14.14 0.31 -0.17
N ALA A 93 14.82 0.38 -1.30
CA ALA A 93 14.98 -0.77 -2.20
C ALA A 93 16.42 -0.79 -2.72
N ASP A 94 17.04 -1.97 -2.69
CA ASP A 94 18.42 -2.17 -3.12
C ASP A 94 19.40 -1.16 -2.47
N GLY A 95 19.16 -0.84 -1.19
CA GLY A 95 19.97 0.12 -0.41
C GLY A 95 19.68 1.60 -0.69
N LYS A 96 18.79 1.92 -1.64
CA LYS A 96 18.41 3.30 -1.95
C LYS A 96 17.15 3.73 -1.19
N LEU A 97 17.21 4.91 -0.57
CA LEU A 97 16.04 5.55 0.02
C LEU A 97 15.01 5.94 -1.06
N LEU A 98 13.79 5.40 -0.94
CA LEU A 98 12.66 5.71 -1.82
C LEU A 98 11.76 6.79 -1.23
N GLY A 99 11.66 6.86 0.10
CA GLY A 99 10.89 7.86 0.82
C GLY A 99 11.01 7.71 2.33
N GLN A 100 10.72 8.77 3.05
CA GLN A 100 10.77 8.83 4.50
C GLN A 100 9.58 9.62 5.02
N ALA A 101 8.92 9.08 6.05
CA ALA A 101 7.96 9.78 6.87
C ALA A 101 8.56 10.11 8.24
N SER A 102 8.16 11.26 8.77
CA SER A 102 8.49 11.74 10.11
C SER A 102 7.27 12.43 10.72
N GLY A 103 7.30 12.71 12.02
CA GLY A 103 6.23 13.44 12.70
C GLY A 103 4.89 12.71 12.67
N ALA A 104 4.90 11.39 12.93
CA ALA A 104 3.67 10.62 12.96
C ALA A 104 2.85 10.88 14.23
N GLU A 105 1.54 10.95 14.05
CA GLU A 105 0.56 10.96 15.14
C GLU A 105 0.29 9.51 15.58
N LEU A 106 0.34 9.24 16.89
CA LEU A 106 -0.12 7.98 17.45
C LEU A 106 -1.66 8.01 17.56
N LEU A 107 -2.33 7.18 16.75
CA LEU A 107 -3.79 7.06 16.76
C LEU A 107 -4.28 6.20 17.93
N PHE A 108 -3.61 5.08 18.19
CA PHE A 108 -3.90 4.23 19.34
C PHE A 108 -2.71 3.36 19.72
N LEU A 109 -2.68 2.94 20.98
CA LEU A 109 -1.76 1.95 21.52
C LEU A 109 -2.55 0.99 22.41
N GLU A 110 -2.57 -0.28 22.03
CA GLU A 110 -3.27 -1.32 22.78
C GLU A 110 -2.39 -2.55 22.99
N GLN A 111 -2.69 -3.33 24.02
CA GLN A 111 -2.04 -4.62 24.25
C GLN A 111 -3.03 -5.74 23.93
N ALA A 112 -2.65 -6.66 23.06
CA ALA A 112 -3.45 -7.83 22.72
C ALA A 112 -2.57 -9.06 22.60
N LYS A 113 -3.01 -10.18 23.21
CA LYS A 113 -2.33 -11.49 23.11
C LYS A 113 -0.82 -11.43 23.42
N GLY A 114 -0.44 -10.60 24.40
CA GLY A 114 0.96 -10.45 24.83
C GLY A 114 1.85 -9.62 23.90
N CYS A 115 1.28 -8.91 22.92
CA CYS A 115 2.00 -7.95 22.07
C CYS A 115 1.37 -6.56 22.18
N TRP A 116 2.20 -5.53 22.05
CA TRP A 116 1.74 -4.16 21.89
C TRP A 116 1.48 -3.87 20.42
N HIS A 117 0.37 -3.20 20.15
CA HIS A 117 -0.05 -2.74 18.83
C HIS A 117 -0.19 -1.23 18.86
N ALA A 118 0.77 -0.55 18.23
CA ALA A 118 0.73 0.89 18.02
C ALA A 118 0.24 1.18 16.60
N ARG A 119 -0.66 2.14 16.43
CA ARG A 119 -1.13 2.61 15.13
C ARG A 119 -0.75 4.06 14.96
N PHE A 120 -0.11 4.36 13.84
CA PHE A 120 0.35 5.70 13.52
C PHE A 120 -0.29 6.22 12.24
N SER A 121 -0.37 7.53 12.13
CA SER A 121 -0.75 8.27 10.92
C SER A 121 0.32 9.30 10.58
N THR A 122 0.70 9.38 9.32
CA THR A 122 1.67 10.33 8.79
C THR A 122 1.44 10.50 7.29
N GLN A 123 2.30 11.26 6.62
CA GLN A 123 2.21 11.51 5.19
C GLN A 123 3.53 11.22 4.49
N LEU A 124 3.42 10.92 3.20
CA LEU A 124 4.53 10.68 2.28
C LEU A 124 4.27 11.45 0.99
N PRO A 125 5.32 11.83 0.24
CA PRO A 125 5.15 12.24 -1.15
C PRO A 125 4.55 11.10 -1.98
N TYR A 126 3.57 11.40 -2.84
CA TYR A 126 2.99 10.42 -3.76
C TYR A 126 4.02 9.72 -4.66
N PRO A 127 5.06 10.41 -5.19
CA PRO A 127 6.13 9.74 -5.94
C PRO A 127 6.86 8.65 -5.14
N ALA A 128 6.95 8.78 -3.82
CA ALA A 128 7.54 7.75 -2.96
C ALA A 128 6.66 6.49 -2.95
N LEU A 129 5.32 6.63 -2.90
CA LEU A 129 4.40 5.51 -3.04
C LEU A 129 4.61 4.76 -4.35
N LEU A 130 4.73 5.49 -5.46
CA LEU A 130 4.96 4.88 -6.76
C LEU A 130 6.29 4.11 -6.81
N ALA A 131 7.35 4.70 -6.26
CA ALA A 131 8.64 4.04 -6.15
C ALA A 131 8.56 2.73 -5.33
N MET A 132 7.83 2.75 -4.20
CA MET A 132 7.59 1.56 -3.37
C MET A 132 6.82 0.47 -4.12
N LEU A 133 5.79 0.84 -4.87
CA LEU A 133 5.00 -0.11 -5.65
C LEU A 133 5.83 -0.76 -6.77
N ARG A 134 6.76 0.00 -7.37
CA ARG A 134 7.69 -0.48 -8.40
C ARG A 134 8.75 -1.43 -7.83
N ALA A 135 9.25 -1.18 -6.62
CA ALA A 135 10.28 -1.99 -5.97
C ALA A 135 9.85 -3.45 -5.71
N GLY A 136 8.56 -3.71 -5.46
CA GLY A 136 8.07 -5.08 -5.24
C GLY A 136 8.79 -5.77 -4.09
N GLU A 137 9.37 -6.97 -4.31
CA GLU A 137 10.04 -7.75 -3.25
C GLU A 137 11.34 -7.15 -2.72
N GLY A 138 11.96 -6.22 -3.45
CA GLY A 138 13.17 -5.53 -2.99
C GLY A 138 12.89 -4.44 -1.93
N LEU A 139 11.62 -4.18 -1.61
CA LEU A 139 11.24 -3.14 -0.65
C LEU A 139 11.56 -3.55 0.79
N GLU A 140 12.13 -2.64 1.56
CA GLU A 140 12.40 -2.76 2.99
C GLU A 140 11.86 -1.51 3.69
N ALA A 141 11.08 -1.69 4.76
CA ALA A 141 10.71 -0.59 5.64
C ALA A 141 11.62 -0.59 6.88
N ARG A 142 12.14 0.58 7.26
CA ARG A 142 12.95 0.78 8.47
C ARG A 142 12.24 1.74 9.40
N PHE A 143 11.88 1.23 10.57
CA PHE A 143 11.26 2.00 11.64
C PHE A 143 12.31 2.42 12.66
N GLU A 144 12.22 3.66 13.11
CA GLU A 144 13.00 4.20 14.21
C GLU A 144 12.07 4.92 15.20
N GLY A 145 12.16 4.57 16.48
CA GLY A 145 11.40 5.23 17.55
C GLY A 145 11.81 4.74 18.93
N GLN A 146 11.78 5.61 19.95
CA GLN A 146 12.07 5.30 21.37
C GLN A 146 13.22 4.29 21.59
N GLY A 147 14.37 4.50 20.93
CA GLY A 147 15.56 3.64 21.06
C GLY A 147 15.47 2.27 20.36
N VAL A 148 14.42 2.05 19.57
CA VAL A 148 14.17 0.84 18.79
C VAL A 148 14.38 1.14 17.31
N THR A 149 15.22 0.33 16.66
CA THR A 149 15.38 0.31 15.20
C THR A 149 14.98 -1.07 14.69
N LEU A 150 14.05 -1.12 13.74
CA LEU A 150 13.52 -2.37 13.18
C LEU A 150 13.51 -2.30 11.66
N SER A 151 13.97 -3.37 11.03
CA SER A 151 13.89 -3.57 9.59
C SER A 151 12.80 -4.59 9.25
N PHE A 152 12.01 -4.28 8.23
CA PHE A 152 10.89 -5.08 7.76
C PHE A 152 10.98 -5.28 6.24
N PRO A 153 11.66 -6.33 5.75
CA PRO A 153 11.63 -6.67 4.34
C PRO A 153 10.20 -7.01 3.90
N ALA A 154 9.87 -6.54 2.70
CA ALA A 154 8.60 -6.83 2.08
C ALA A 154 8.56 -8.29 1.61
N GLY A 155 7.49 -8.99 1.95
CA GLY A 155 7.32 -10.38 1.54
C GLY A 155 6.58 -10.54 0.21
N LYS A 156 6.41 -11.80 -0.20
CA LYS A 156 5.59 -12.21 -1.37
C LYS A 156 4.19 -11.59 -1.42
N LYS A 157 3.60 -11.27 -0.26
CA LYS A 157 2.28 -10.62 -0.18
C LYS A 157 2.33 -9.19 -0.73
N TRP A 158 3.38 -8.45 -0.41
CA TRP A 158 3.60 -7.12 -0.95
C TRP A 158 3.87 -7.18 -2.44
N ARG A 159 4.73 -8.07 -2.94
CA ARG A 159 4.94 -8.26 -4.39
C ARG A 159 3.64 -8.36 -5.18
N LYS A 160 2.75 -9.23 -4.71
CA LYS A 160 1.47 -9.48 -5.37
C LYS A 160 0.57 -8.24 -5.29
N ALA A 161 0.47 -7.63 -4.11
CA ALA A 161 -0.32 -6.43 -3.93
C ALA A 161 0.19 -5.27 -4.79
N SER A 162 1.49 -5.01 -4.78
CA SER A 162 2.10 -3.89 -5.47
C SER A 162 2.01 -4.03 -6.99
N ALA A 163 2.17 -5.23 -7.54
CA ALA A 163 1.99 -5.49 -8.96
C ALA A 163 0.55 -5.18 -9.41
N VAL A 164 -0.45 -5.70 -8.69
CA VAL A 164 -1.87 -5.47 -9.01
C VAL A 164 -2.25 -4.00 -8.84
N VAL A 165 -1.84 -3.36 -7.74
CA VAL A 165 -2.12 -1.94 -7.50
C VAL A 165 -1.50 -1.08 -8.60
N ARG A 166 -0.25 -1.34 -8.98
CA ARG A 166 0.44 -0.58 -10.03
C ARG A 166 -0.27 -0.69 -11.38
N GLU A 167 -0.70 -1.89 -11.77
CA GLU A 167 -1.46 -2.08 -13.02
C GLU A 167 -2.75 -1.26 -13.04
N ILE A 168 -3.47 -1.22 -11.91
CA ILE A 168 -4.70 -0.44 -11.79
C ILE A 168 -4.40 1.06 -11.86
N LEU A 169 -3.40 1.54 -11.12
CA LEU A 169 -3.05 2.97 -11.15
C LEU A 169 -2.55 3.40 -12.54
N MET A 170 -1.79 2.57 -13.26
CA MET A 170 -1.41 2.85 -14.64
C MET A 170 -2.62 2.97 -15.57
N ALA A 171 -3.62 2.09 -15.41
CA ALA A 171 -4.81 2.09 -16.25
C ALA A 171 -5.80 3.23 -15.92
N GLU A 172 -5.94 3.59 -14.63
CA GLU A 172 -6.95 4.54 -14.16
C GLU A 172 -6.42 5.96 -13.96
N VAL A 173 -5.14 6.11 -13.61
CA VAL A 173 -4.48 7.39 -13.25
C VAL A 173 -3.55 7.87 -14.38
N GLY A 174 -3.29 7.04 -15.38
CA GLY A 174 -2.50 7.42 -16.57
C GLY A 174 -0.99 7.54 -16.31
N GLU A 175 -0.46 6.85 -15.31
CA GLU A 175 0.97 6.85 -15.01
C GLU A 175 1.77 6.10 -16.08
N LYS A 176 2.58 6.82 -16.86
CA LYS A 176 3.61 6.26 -17.75
C LYS A 176 4.95 6.13 -17.02
#